data_AF-A0A926WBU6-F1
#
_entry.id   AF-A0A926WBU6-F1
#
_cell.length_a   1.000
_cell.length_b   1.000
_cell.length_c   1.000
_cell.angle_alpha   90.00
_cell.angle_beta   90.00
_cell.angle_gamma   90.00
#
_symmetry.space_group_name_H-M   'P 1'
#
loop_
_entity.id
_entity.type
_entity.pdbx_description
1 polymer ?
#
loop_
_entity_poly.entity_id
_entity_poly.type
_entity_poly.pdbx_seq_one_letter_code
_entity_poly.pdbx_strand_id
1 'polypeptide(L)'
;MGFEESKQALTQIHFAGSDAIAGTGFLVADSYVLTCAHVVKAALPAVEEPIGASIEVTFPFLGPASIQAAVVFCEFDEFDGGRDAAVLHLLAPSQLAHQPMPLVPLLQFDSAVVKAFGFPNGEPLGRNLIAVTRGEVTGGWIQIEDTKGPGLAVEAGFSGAPVWCDASQAAVGMVVARDQDRPEAKIGFILPTQKLQTPLQEIQKHSLAQLLTAHQQALTEQIATAYKICRPDNWSAPFPVGLEEMLADLSQMHAESLSASRLVQFGACLLNQAETAIIRAELTGWLEKYAEAVAPLLKQMEQRQQQMLPATTPSSPCLLVNVQADKTSKAEPYQINAWLIANINRYDPRTGEGADVLPTEGWQEYVDDPSQIDPQAGIKYEDIPAMIASYLDQVGRRGIDLQNLTVEFFLPFSLINRDVEQCCIPAEFGFPKPLGIDEDCCHVVLRSQERLEFARGLAAWQSKWKQLDDNGQQKAMNLFIRDETASPKQLQKALQTAFGLKLTRLPKATNQGEIGLLLATGTPAAIWIRSSAEHSWEELVDTQVLSGSLGQVPNQVLALRRNTLELDEEDDLEMSLELGHHLSFLWEDPHRRPPEITYSDKNL
;
A
#
# COMPACT_ATOMS: atom_id res chain seq x y z
N MET A 1 -11.30 -9.36 38.93
CA MET A 1 -12.77 -9.39 38.98
C MET A 1 -13.19 -10.79 39.40
N GLY A 2 -14.08 -10.94 40.38
CA GLY A 2 -14.65 -12.24 40.77
C GLY A 2 -16.01 -12.51 40.13
N PHE A 3 -16.56 -13.73 40.25
CA PHE A 3 -17.84 -14.12 39.64
C PHE A 3 -19.03 -13.24 40.07
N GLU A 4 -19.12 -12.82 41.33
CA GLU A 4 -20.23 -11.96 41.78
C GLU A 4 -20.12 -10.53 41.23
N GLU A 5 -18.90 -10.02 41.11
CA GLU A 5 -18.64 -8.69 40.52
C GLU A 5 -18.91 -8.71 39.01
N SER A 6 -18.55 -9.80 38.33
CA SER A 6 -18.75 -9.94 36.88
C SER A 6 -20.22 -10.00 36.47
N LYS A 7 -21.16 -10.27 37.41
CA LYS A 7 -22.61 -10.21 37.15
C LYS A 7 -23.08 -8.82 36.73
N GLN A 8 -22.35 -7.77 37.08
CA GLN A 8 -22.63 -6.40 36.63
C GLN A 8 -22.55 -6.23 35.10
N ALA A 9 -21.81 -7.11 34.41
CA ALA A 9 -21.73 -7.13 32.95
C ALA A 9 -22.89 -7.90 32.29
N LEU A 10 -23.75 -8.59 33.06
CA LEU A 10 -24.84 -9.39 32.51
C LEU A 10 -26.00 -8.52 32.05
N THR A 11 -26.62 -8.97 30.96
CA THR A 11 -27.78 -8.34 30.36
C THR A 11 -28.94 -9.31 30.23
N GLN A 12 -30.14 -8.79 30.44
CA GLN A 12 -31.39 -9.39 29.98
C GLN A 12 -31.64 -8.91 28.56
N ILE A 13 -31.92 -9.83 27.65
CA ILE A 13 -32.31 -9.52 26.28
C ILE A 13 -33.82 -9.66 26.19
N HIS A 14 -34.51 -8.63 25.73
CA HIS A 14 -35.98 -8.59 25.73
C HIS A 14 -36.58 -8.91 24.36
N PHE A 15 -37.77 -9.49 24.35
CA PHE A 15 -38.56 -9.65 23.12
C PHE A 15 -38.99 -8.27 22.59
N ALA A 16 -39.03 -8.10 21.27
CA ALA A 16 -39.47 -6.84 20.66
C ALA A 16 -40.84 -6.39 21.18
N GLY A 17 -40.88 -5.19 21.77
CA GLY A 17 -42.11 -4.56 22.28
C GLY A 17 -42.67 -5.19 23.57
N SER A 18 -41.85 -5.92 24.33
CA SER A 18 -42.25 -6.60 25.57
C SER A 18 -41.13 -6.61 26.59
N ASP A 19 -41.46 -6.53 27.89
CA ASP A 19 -40.50 -6.70 28.98
C ASP A 19 -40.08 -8.17 29.19
N ALA A 20 -40.71 -9.12 28.47
CA ALA A 20 -40.39 -10.52 28.57
C ALA A 20 -38.94 -10.79 28.12
N ILE A 21 -38.22 -11.61 28.87
CA ILE A 21 -36.81 -11.91 28.64
C ILE A 21 -36.70 -13.09 27.66
N ALA A 22 -36.03 -12.86 26.53
CA ALA A 22 -35.72 -13.86 25.51
C ALA A 22 -34.45 -14.66 25.82
N GLY A 23 -33.49 -14.06 26.54
CA GLY A 23 -32.25 -14.74 26.91
C GLY A 23 -31.29 -13.85 27.68
N THR A 24 -30.06 -14.32 27.80
CA THR A 24 -28.97 -13.63 28.50
C THR A 24 -27.94 -13.12 27.49
N GLY A 25 -27.29 -12.00 27.80
CA GLY A 25 -26.06 -11.58 27.14
C GLY A 25 -25.08 -11.02 28.15
N PHE A 26 -23.87 -10.66 27.72
CA PHE A 26 -22.90 -10.02 28.60
C PHE A 26 -21.99 -9.03 27.89
N LEU A 27 -21.63 -7.95 28.58
CA LEU A 27 -20.71 -6.93 28.10
C LEU A 27 -19.30 -7.53 27.95
N VAL A 28 -18.76 -7.49 26.74
CA VAL A 28 -17.46 -8.07 26.38
C VAL A 28 -16.45 -7.00 25.92
N ALA A 29 -16.93 -5.82 25.53
CA ALA A 29 -16.16 -4.59 25.36
C ALA A 29 -17.06 -3.39 25.73
N ASP A 30 -16.50 -2.17 25.84
CA ASP A 30 -17.16 -0.98 26.43
C ASP A 30 -18.61 -0.71 25.99
N SER A 31 -18.98 -1.10 24.77
CA SER A 31 -20.33 -0.90 24.23
C SER A 31 -20.84 -2.12 23.48
N TYR A 32 -20.27 -3.30 23.75
CA TYR A 32 -20.57 -4.52 23.01
C TYR A 32 -21.00 -5.65 23.92
N VAL A 33 -22.16 -6.22 23.61
CA VAL A 33 -22.74 -7.36 24.30
C VAL A 33 -22.66 -8.59 23.41
N LEU A 34 -22.18 -9.70 23.97
CA LEU A 34 -22.21 -11.01 23.32
C LEU A 34 -23.43 -11.81 23.79
N THR A 35 -24.05 -12.54 22.87
CA THR A 35 -25.16 -13.47 23.14
C THR A 35 -25.24 -14.56 22.06
N CYS A 36 -26.20 -15.46 22.17
CA CYS A 36 -26.53 -16.45 21.13
C CYS A 36 -27.31 -15.82 19.97
N ALA A 37 -27.04 -16.25 18.75
CA ALA A 37 -27.77 -15.81 17.58
C ALA A 37 -29.25 -16.26 17.62
N HIS A 38 -29.54 -17.46 18.15
CA HIS A 38 -30.93 -17.89 18.30
C HIS A 38 -31.72 -17.03 19.30
N VAL A 39 -31.05 -16.43 20.29
CA VAL A 39 -31.71 -15.49 21.24
C VAL A 39 -32.12 -14.22 20.51
N VAL A 40 -31.26 -13.69 19.64
CA VAL A 40 -31.59 -12.53 18.78
C VAL A 40 -32.74 -12.86 17.83
N LYS A 41 -32.69 -14.02 17.16
CA LYS A 41 -33.78 -14.48 16.29
C LYS A 41 -35.11 -14.66 17.03
N ALA A 42 -35.07 -15.18 18.25
CA ALA A 42 -36.26 -15.33 19.09
C ALA A 42 -36.80 -13.97 19.54
N ALA A 43 -35.93 -13.02 19.89
CA ALA A 43 -36.30 -11.68 20.31
C ALA A 43 -36.89 -10.83 19.16
N LEU A 44 -36.45 -11.08 17.93
CA LEU A 44 -36.84 -10.37 16.70
C LEU A 44 -37.49 -11.32 15.67
N PRO A 45 -38.61 -12.00 16.00
CA PRO A 45 -39.15 -13.08 15.15
C PRO A 45 -39.71 -12.59 13.80
N ALA A 46 -39.97 -11.28 13.68
CA ALA A 46 -40.47 -10.66 12.46
C ALA A 46 -39.35 -10.12 11.54
N VAL A 47 -38.07 -10.24 11.95
CA VAL A 47 -36.92 -9.70 11.22
C VAL A 47 -36.13 -10.86 10.63
N GLU A 48 -36.09 -10.94 9.30
CA GLU A 48 -35.38 -12.00 8.58
C GLU A 48 -33.86 -11.82 8.65
N GLU A 49 -33.38 -10.59 8.40
CA GLU A 49 -31.98 -10.20 8.51
C GLU A 49 -31.80 -9.28 9.73
N PRO A 50 -31.32 -9.79 10.88
CA PRO A 50 -31.30 -9.04 12.12
C PRO A 50 -30.22 -7.96 12.16
N ILE A 51 -29.24 -7.96 11.25
CA ILE A 51 -28.17 -6.96 11.22
C ILE A 51 -28.75 -5.54 11.08
N GLY A 52 -28.34 -4.64 11.97
CA GLY A 52 -28.83 -3.26 12.08
C GLY A 52 -30.16 -3.11 12.81
N ALA A 53 -30.87 -4.20 13.12
CA ALA A 53 -32.10 -4.14 13.90
C ALA A 53 -31.82 -3.74 15.36
N SER A 54 -32.78 -3.02 15.96
CA SER A 54 -32.69 -2.59 17.35
C SER A 54 -33.30 -3.63 18.28
N ILE A 55 -32.60 -3.94 19.36
CA ILE A 55 -33.03 -4.82 20.44
C ILE A 55 -32.84 -4.12 21.78
N GLU A 56 -33.76 -4.39 22.71
CA GLU A 56 -33.73 -3.80 24.04
C GLU A 56 -33.02 -4.72 25.02
N VAL A 57 -32.08 -4.16 25.78
CA VAL A 57 -31.32 -4.89 26.81
C VAL A 57 -31.36 -4.15 28.15
N THR A 58 -31.40 -4.90 29.25
CA THR A 58 -31.35 -4.34 30.61
C THR A 58 -30.18 -4.93 31.38
N PHE A 59 -29.50 -4.13 32.20
CA PHE A 59 -28.41 -4.58 33.08
C PHE A 59 -28.93 -4.73 34.52
N PRO A 60 -29.54 -5.86 34.91
CA PRO A 60 -30.33 -5.96 36.13
C PRO A 60 -29.53 -5.75 37.42
N PHE A 61 -28.21 -5.96 37.39
CA PHE A 61 -27.33 -5.72 38.53
C PHE A 61 -26.89 -4.26 38.67
N LEU A 62 -27.19 -3.42 37.68
CA LEU A 62 -26.86 -1.99 37.63
C LEU A 62 -28.08 -1.10 37.79
N GLY A 63 -29.21 -1.57 37.28
CA GLY A 63 -30.49 -0.91 37.40
C GLY A 63 -31.50 -1.44 36.39
N PRO A 64 -32.78 -1.07 36.54
CA PRO A 64 -33.85 -1.55 35.65
C PRO A 64 -33.93 -0.77 34.33
N ALA A 65 -33.01 0.17 34.07
CA ALA A 65 -33.06 0.99 32.86
C ALA A 65 -32.65 0.16 31.64
N SER A 66 -33.52 0.18 30.64
CA SER A 66 -33.29 -0.51 29.38
C SER A 66 -32.55 0.38 28.38
N ILE A 67 -31.68 -0.24 27.59
CA ILE A 67 -30.79 0.39 26.63
C ILE A 67 -31.08 -0.22 25.26
N GLN A 68 -31.19 0.63 24.24
CA GLN A 68 -31.29 0.16 22.86
C GLN A 68 -29.92 -0.26 22.34
N ALA A 69 -29.87 -1.42 21.70
CA ALA A 69 -28.68 -1.99 21.10
C ALA A 69 -28.95 -2.36 19.64
N ALA A 70 -28.03 -2.07 18.74
CA ALA A 70 -28.10 -2.53 17.35
C ALA A 70 -27.40 -3.89 17.21
N VAL A 71 -27.99 -4.82 16.47
CA VAL A 71 -27.31 -6.07 16.12
C VAL A 71 -26.23 -5.77 15.08
N VAL A 72 -24.97 -6.05 15.37
CA VAL A 72 -23.83 -5.80 14.45
C VAL A 72 -23.23 -7.07 13.88
N PHE A 73 -23.52 -8.22 14.50
CA PHE A 73 -23.16 -9.55 14.01
C PHE A 73 -24.20 -10.55 14.48
N CYS A 74 -24.56 -11.51 13.64
CA CYS A 74 -25.46 -12.59 13.99
C CYS A 74 -25.22 -13.79 13.07
N GLU A 75 -24.62 -14.87 13.59
CA GLU A 75 -24.34 -16.09 12.85
C GLU A 75 -24.93 -17.30 13.59
N PHE A 76 -25.73 -18.07 12.86
CA PHE A 76 -26.38 -19.28 13.37
C PHE A 76 -26.29 -20.39 12.34
N ASP A 77 -25.51 -21.42 12.64
CA ASP A 77 -25.39 -22.64 11.84
C ASP A 77 -25.31 -23.87 12.77
N GLU A 78 -26.40 -24.64 12.77
CA GLU A 78 -26.52 -25.90 13.53
C GLU A 78 -25.79 -27.07 12.85
N PHE A 79 -25.54 -27.01 11.54
CA PHE A 79 -25.02 -28.12 10.74
C PHE A 79 -23.49 -28.09 10.59
N ASP A 80 -22.87 -26.90 10.53
CA ASP A 80 -21.40 -26.72 10.40
C ASP A 80 -20.67 -26.59 11.74
N GLY A 81 -21.03 -27.42 12.72
CA GLY A 81 -20.29 -27.50 13.96
C GLY A 81 -20.45 -26.29 14.87
N GLY A 82 -21.70 -25.85 15.07
CA GLY A 82 -22.10 -25.16 16.29
C GLY A 82 -21.75 -23.68 16.37
N ARG A 83 -21.97 -22.92 15.30
CA ARG A 83 -21.87 -21.45 15.35
C ARG A 83 -23.20 -20.88 15.80
N ASP A 84 -23.22 -20.20 16.93
CA ASP A 84 -24.44 -19.61 17.50
C ASP A 84 -24.07 -18.39 18.36
N ALA A 85 -23.70 -17.32 17.69
CA ALA A 85 -23.22 -16.11 18.33
C ALA A 85 -23.73 -14.85 17.64
N ALA A 86 -24.07 -13.85 18.45
CA ALA A 86 -24.43 -12.52 18.00
C ALA A 86 -23.74 -11.47 18.86
N VAL A 87 -23.50 -10.31 18.25
CA VAL A 87 -22.93 -9.13 18.90
C VAL A 87 -23.92 -7.99 18.78
N LEU A 88 -24.16 -7.32 19.91
CA LEU A 88 -25.01 -6.14 20.01
C LEU A 88 -24.14 -4.93 20.38
N HIS A 89 -24.33 -3.81 19.68
CA HIS A 89 -23.70 -2.53 19.98
C HIS A 89 -24.67 -1.59 20.69
N LEU A 90 -24.34 -1.17 21.91
CA LEU A 90 -25.17 -0.30 22.73
C LEU A 90 -25.17 1.14 22.17
N LEU A 91 -26.34 1.72 21.93
CA LEU A 91 -26.47 3.05 21.31
C LEU A 91 -26.29 4.20 22.31
N ALA A 92 -26.47 3.94 23.62
CA ALA A 92 -26.32 4.93 24.68
C ALA A 92 -25.56 4.37 25.90
N PRO A 93 -24.28 3.96 25.74
CA PRO A 93 -23.52 3.23 26.76
C PRO A 93 -23.10 4.11 27.95
N SER A 94 -23.17 5.44 27.83
CA SER A 94 -22.78 6.40 28.89
C SER A 94 -23.56 6.26 30.20
N GLN A 95 -24.63 5.45 30.19
CA GLN A 95 -25.40 5.07 31.37
C GLN A 95 -24.79 3.91 32.18
N LEU A 96 -23.70 3.29 31.68
CA LEU A 96 -23.05 2.12 32.26
C LEU A 96 -21.63 2.48 32.70
N ALA A 97 -21.36 2.38 34.01
CA ALA A 97 -20.01 2.57 34.57
C ALA A 97 -19.39 1.24 35.02
N HIS A 98 -19.32 0.24 34.13
CA HIS A 98 -18.85 -1.11 34.48
C HIS A 98 -17.85 -1.66 33.46
N GLN A 99 -16.96 -2.51 33.98
CA GLN A 99 -15.88 -3.12 33.20
C GLN A 99 -16.41 -4.31 32.39
N PRO A 100 -16.01 -4.47 31.12
CA PRO A 100 -16.33 -5.66 30.34
C PRO A 100 -15.82 -6.94 30.98
N MET A 101 -16.50 -8.05 30.70
CA MET A 101 -16.09 -9.36 31.21
C MET A 101 -14.88 -9.89 30.41
N PRO A 102 -13.76 -10.24 31.06
CA PRO A 102 -12.60 -10.79 30.36
C PRO A 102 -12.93 -12.18 29.81
N LEU A 103 -12.55 -12.41 28.54
CA LEU A 103 -12.64 -13.71 27.89
C LEU A 103 -11.25 -14.34 27.75
N VAL A 104 -11.14 -15.60 28.15
CA VAL A 104 -9.90 -16.37 28.00
C VAL A 104 -10.18 -17.76 27.43
N PRO A 105 -9.21 -18.40 26.75
CA PRO A 105 -9.36 -19.77 26.28
C PRO A 105 -9.58 -20.75 27.44
N LEU A 106 -10.52 -21.68 27.27
CA LEU A 106 -10.63 -22.80 28.20
C LEU A 106 -9.48 -23.79 27.95
N LEU A 107 -8.64 -24.02 28.96
CA LEU A 107 -7.47 -24.90 28.85
C LEU A 107 -7.79 -26.38 29.16
N GLN A 108 -8.87 -26.63 29.91
CA GLN A 108 -9.25 -27.96 30.35
C GLN A 108 -10.74 -28.20 30.05
N PHE A 109 -11.00 -29.07 29.08
CA PHE A 109 -12.36 -29.34 28.58
C PHE A 109 -13.14 -30.37 29.39
N ASP A 110 -12.51 -31.10 30.31
CA ASP A 110 -13.17 -32.06 31.19
C ASP A 110 -12.83 -31.81 32.66
N SER A 111 -13.81 -32.06 33.53
CA SER A 111 -13.67 -31.95 35.00
C SER A 111 -13.40 -30.53 35.54
N ALA A 112 -13.55 -29.48 34.71
CA ALA A 112 -13.45 -28.10 35.16
C ALA A 112 -14.77 -27.64 35.80
N VAL A 113 -14.71 -27.04 36.99
CA VAL A 113 -15.88 -26.44 37.66
C VAL A 113 -16.13 -25.06 37.08
N VAL A 114 -17.33 -24.87 36.55
CA VAL A 114 -17.74 -23.61 35.91
C VAL A 114 -19.03 -23.09 36.52
N LYS A 115 -19.24 -21.77 36.39
CA LYS A 115 -20.43 -21.07 36.89
C LYS A 115 -21.05 -20.23 35.79
N ALA A 116 -22.37 -20.12 35.79
CA ALA A 116 -23.08 -19.17 34.94
C ALA A 116 -24.23 -18.55 35.72
N PHE A 117 -24.73 -17.41 35.24
CA PHE A 117 -25.95 -16.80 35.74
C PHE A 117 -26.80 -16.39 34.54
N GLY A 118 -28.07 -16.77 34.55
CA GLY A 118 -29.01 -16.49 33.48
C GLY A 118 -30.43 -16.33 33.99
N PHE A 119 -31.37 -16.15 33.07
CA PHE A 119 -32.78 -15.81 33.36
C PHE A 119 -33.73 -16.91 32.87
N PRO A 120 -33.73 -18.09 33.51
CA PRO A 120 -34.53 -19.22 33.05
C PRO A 120 -36.02 -18.89 33.08
N ASN A 121 -36.76 -19.36 32.06
CA ASN A 121 -38.20 -19.14 31.87
C ASN A 121 -38.62 -17.65 31.91
N GLY A 122 -37.69 -16.75 31.62
CA GLY A 122 -37.91 -15.31 31.65
C GLY A 122 -38.05 -14.72 33.06
N GLU A 123 -37.61 -15.42 34.11
CA GLU A 123 -37.67 -14.94 35.48
C GLU A 123 -36.67 -13.78 35.72
N PRO A 124 -37.13 -12.56 36.06
CA PRO A 124 -36.24 -11.39 36.19
C PRO A 124 -35.18 -11.51 37.29
N LEU A 125 -35.43 -12.34 38.30
CA LEU A 125 -34.49 -12.57 39.40
C LEU A 125 -33.26 -13.39 38.98
N GLY A 126 -33.35 -14.14 37.88
CA GLY A 126 -32.30 -15.03 37.41
C GLY A 126 -31.91 -16.15 38.39
N ARG A 127 -30.99 -17.03 37.96
CA ARG A 127 -30.51 -18.18 38.73
C ARG A 127 -29.02 -18.42 38.48
N ASN A 128 -28.33 -18.88 39.52
CA ASN A 128 -26.96 -19.39 39.38
C ASN A 128 -26.98 -20.84 38.89
N LEU A 129 -26.10 -21.15 37.95
CA LEU A 129 -25.74 -22.50 37.52
C LEU A 129 -24.32 -22.81 37.99
N ILE A 130 -24.11 -23.99 38.57
CA ILE A 130 -22.77 -24.54 38.84
C ILE A 130 -22.71 -25.89 38.13
N ALA A 131 -21.75 -26.06 37.24
CA ALA A 131 -21.63 -27.27 36.44
C ALA A 131 -20.17 -27.72 36.33
N VAL A 132 -19.98 -28.94 35.85
CA VAL A 132 -18.66 -29.50 35.54
C VAL A 132 -18.62 -29.84 34.06
N THR A 133 -17.51 -29.52 33.40
CA THR A 133 -17.30 -29.86 31.99
C THR A 133 -17.09 -31.36 31.80
N ARG A 134 -17.51 -31.90 30.65
CA ARG A 134 -17.51 -33.33 30.31
C ARG A 134 -16.80 -33.65 28.99
N GLY A 135 -15.98 -32.72 28.51
CA GLY A 135 -15.28 -32.83 27.24
C GLY A 135 -16.03 -32.22 26.07
N GLU A 136 -15.35 -32.24 24.92
CA GLU A 136 -15.83 -31.74 23.64
C GLU A 136 -16.80 -32.74 22.98
N VAL A 137 -17.87 -32.22 22.39
CA VAL A 137 -18.80 -32.97 21.54
C VAL A 137 -18.65 -32.54 20.08
N THR A 138 -19.25 -33.28 19.14
CA THR A 138 -19.22 -32.93 17.71
C THR A 138 -19.65 -31.47 17.49
N GLY A 139 -18.88 -30.76 16.65
CA GLY A 139 -19.04 -29.31 16.45
C GLY A 139 -18.19 -28.44 17.38
N GLY A 140 -17.51 -29.02 18.37
CA GLY A 140 -16.61 -28.26 19.24
C GLY A 140 -17.33 -27.50 20.35
N TRP A 141 -18.57 -27.88 20.65
CA TRP A 141 -19.23 -27.51 21.91
C TRP A 141 -18.66 -28.33 23.05
N ILE A 142 -18.78 -27.81 24.27
CA ILE A 142 -18.35 -28.50 25.48
C ILE A 142 -19.58 -28.85 26.28
N GLN A 143 -19.74 -30.13 26.59
CA GLN A 143 -20.82 -30.59 27.44
C GLN A 143 -20.55 -30.17 28.88
N ILE A 144 -21.57 -29.67 29.56
CA ILE A 144 -21.59 -29.43 30.99
C ILE A 144 -22.71 -30.19 31.68
N GLU A 145 -22.44 -30.58 32.92
CA GLU A 145 -23.37 -31.29 33.76
C GLU A 145 -23.43 -30.66 35.16
N ASP A 146 -24.64 -30.33 35.65
CA ASP A 146 -24.81 -29.93 37.05
C ASP A 146 -24.60 -31.13 37.97
N THR A 147 -23.68 -30.99 38.92
CA THR A 147 -23.24 -32.06 39.84
C THR A 147 -24.02 -32.09 41.16
N LYS A 148 -24.97 -31.19 41.41
CA LYS A 148 -25.77 -31.17 42.65
C LYS A 148 -26.94 -32.15 42.57
N GLY A 149 -27.22 -32.84 43.69
CA GLY A 149 -28.37 -33.75 43.85
C GLY A 149 -29.71 -33.08 43.51
N PRO A 150 -30.14 -32.02 44.24
CA PRO A 150 -31.13 -31.06 43.75
C PRO A 150 -30.41 -29.99 42.92
N GLY A 151 -29.95 -30.38 41.73
CA GLY A 151 -29.37 -29.49 40.73
C GLY A 151 -30.44 -29.07 39.73
N LEU A 152 -30.34 -27.87 39.17
CA LEU A 152 -31.26 -27.40 38.12
C LEU A 152 -30.82 -27.98 36.78
N ALA A 153 -31.77 -28.36 35.93
CA ALA A 153 -31.46 -28.59 34.53
C ALA A 153 -30.96 -27.28 33.91
N VAL A 154 -30.13 -27.35 32.86
CA VAL A 154 -29.79 -26.15 32.09
C VAL A 154 -31.05 -25.75 31.33
N GLU A 155 -31.76 -24.75 31.82
CA GLU A 155 -33.08 -24.34 31.32
C GLU A 155 -32.99 -23.27 30.23
N ALA A 156 -34.06 -23.15 29.44
CA ALA A 156 -34.22 -22.06 28.47
C ALA A 156 -34.16 -20.71 29.19
N GLY A 157 -33.28 -19.81 28.74
CA GLY A 157 -32.98 -18.52 29.38
C GLY A 157 -31.56 -18.39 29.95
N PHE A 158 -30.81 -19.50 30.06
CA PHE A 158 -29.34 -19.46 30.22
C PHE A 158 -28.59 -19.23 28.91
N SER A 159 -29.24 -19.42 27.76
CA SER A 159 -28.62 -19.14 26.45
C SER A 159 -28.06 -17.73 26.38
N GLY A 160 -26.82 -17.63 25.93
CA GLY A 160 -26.05 -16.38 25.85
C GLY A 160 -25.39 -15.96 27.16
N ALA A 161 -25.57 -16.70 28.27
CA ALA A 161 -24.88 -16.42 29.52
C ALA A 161 -23.39 -16.74 29.43
N PRO A 162 -22.50 -15.90 30.01
CA PRO A 162 -21.09 -16.20 30.08
C PRO A 162 -20.82 -17.35 31.05
N VAL A 163 -19.87 -18.20 30.70
CA VAL A 163 -19.42 -19.29 31.56
C VAL A 163 -18.13 -18.87 32.26
N TRP A 164 -18.20 -18.68 33.57
CA TRP A 164 -17.08 -18.29 34.40
C TRP A 164 -16.29 -19.50 34.91
N CYS A 165 -14.97 -19.43 34.83
CA CYS A 165 -14.05 -20.40 35.43
C CYS A 165 -13.29 -19.76 36.60
N ASP A 166 -13.43 -20.31 37.80
CA ASP A 166 -12.70 -19.80 38.98
C ASP A 166 -11.18 -19.94 38.84
N ALA A 167 -10.70 -20.98 38.15
CA ALA A 167 -9.26 -21.18 37.97
C ALA A 167 -8.63 -20.09 37.08
N SER A 168 -9.40 -19.56 36.13
CA SER A 168 -8.94 -18.54 35.19
C SER A 168 -9.39 -17.12 35.56
N GLN A 169 -10.28 -16.97 36.54
CA GLN A 169 -10.88 -15.69 36.95
C GLN A 169 -11.44 -14.88 35.77
N ALA A 170 -12.05 -15.57 34.82
CA ALA A 170 -12.55 -15.00 33.57
C ALA A 170 -13.64 -15.89 32.97
N ALA A 171 -14.37 -15.34 32.00
CA ALA A 171 -15.28 -16.13 31.18
C ALA A 171 -14.49 -16.97 30.15
N VAL A 172 -14.89 -18.23 30.00
CA VAL A 172 -14.22 -19.25 29.18
C VAL A 172 -15.08 -19.74 28.02
N GLY A 173 -16.28 -19.18 27.88
CA GLY A 173 -17.22 -19.48 26.82
C GLY A 173 -18.60 -18.89 27.13
N MET A 174 -19.59 -19.31 26.35
CA MET A 174 -20.98 -18.87 26.43
C MET A 174 -21.91 -20.08 26.39
N VAL A 175 -22.96 -20.10 27.22
CA VAL A 175 -23.97 -21.17 27.19
C VAL A 175 -24.78 -21.04 25.90
N VAL A 176 -24.94 -22.13 25.13
CA VAL A 176 -25.63 -22.10 23.83
C VAL A 176 -26.87 -22.99 23.75
N ALA A 177 -26.87 -24.13 24.42
CA ALA A 177 -27.97 -25.08 24.28
C ALA A 177 -28.17 -25.94 25.52
N ARG A 178 -29.35 -26.55 25.59
CA ARG A 178 -29.71 -27.63 26.50
C ARG A 178 -30.06 -28.89 25.71
N ASP A 179 -30.02 -30.04 26.37
CA ASP A 179 -30.57 -31.27 25.79
C ASP A 179 -32.11 -31.15 25.69
N GLN A 180 -32.61 -30.97 24.46
CA GLN A 180 -34.05 -30.80 24.22
C GLN A 180 -34.80 -32.15 24.21
N ASP A 181 -34.11 -33.25 23.90
CA ASP A 181 -34.69 -34.59 23.87
C ASP A 181 -34.89 -35.15 25.29
N ARG A 182 -34.05 -34.68 26.23
CA ARG A 182 -34.09 -35.06 27.65
C ARG A 182 -34.10 -33.80 28.53
N PRO A 183 -35.21 -33.07 28.60
CA PRO A 183 -35.30 -31.81 29.36
C PRO A 183 -35.04 -31.96 30.86
N GLU A 184 -35.25 -33.17 31.41
CA GLU A 184 -34.95 -33.52 32.80
C GLU A 184 -33.45 -33.80 33.04
N ALA A 185 -32.67 -34.02 31.97
CA ALA A 185 -31.23 -34.23 32.06
C ALA A 185 -30.54 -32.90 32.36
N LYS A 186 -29.61 -32.91 33.32
CA LYS A 186 -28.85 -31.73 33.74
C LYS A 186 -27.71 -31.41 32.77
N ILE A 187 -27.96 -31.57 31.48
CA ILE A 187 -26.98 -31.46 30.41
C ILE A 187 -27.18 -30.13 29.69
N GLY A 188 -26.10 -29.36 29.57
CA GLY A 188 -26.02 -28.17 28.73
C GLY A 188 -24.76 -28.15 27.89
N PHE A 189 -24.68 -27.16 27.01
CA PHE A 189 -23.56 -27.00 26.08
C PHE A 189 -23.00 -25.58 26.14
N ILE A 190 -21.68 -25.50 26.01
CA ILE A 190 -20.92 -24.25 25.98
C ILE A 190 -20.28 -24.12 24.60
N LEU A 191 -20.37 -22.92 24.03
CA LEU A 191 -19.49 -22.48 22.95
C LEU A 191 -18.21 -21.89 23.58
N PRO A 192 -17.07 -22.57 23.49
CA PRO A 192 -15.84 -22.11 24.14
C PRO A 192 -15.31 -20.83 23.48
N THR A 193 -14.53 -20.02 24.21
CA THR A 193 -13.96 -18.76 23.70
C THR A 193 -13.20 -18.93 22.37
N GLN A 194 -12.57 -20.10 22.16
CA GLN A 194 -11.88 -20.44 20.92
C GLN A 194 -12.79 -20.38 19.67
N LYS A 195 -14.10 -20.60 19.84
CA LYS A 195 -15.10 -20.53 18.78
C LYS A 195 -15.76 -19.15 18.65
N LEU A 196 -15.42 -18.20 19.55
CA LEU A 196 -15.92 -16.83 19.54
C LEU A 196 -14.99 -15.85 18.80
N GLN A 197 -14.02 -16.34 18.03
CA GLN A 197 -13.06 -15.46 17.34
C GLN A 197 -13.72 -14.53 16.32
N THR A 198 -14.64 -15.06 15.50
CA THR A 198 -15.37 -14.26 14.49
C THR A 198 -16.16 -13.11 15.13
N PRO A 199 -17.06 -13.34 16.12
CA PRO A 199 -17.77 -12.22 16.75
C PRO A 199 -16.82 -11.23 17.45
N LEU A 200 -15.71 -11.68 18.01
CA LEU A 200 -14.71 -10.78 18.62
C LEU A 200 -13.96 -9.93 17.57
N GLN A 201 -13.68 -10.48 16.40
CA GLN A 201 -13.11 -9.74 15.27
C GLN A 201 -14.11 -8.71 14.73
N GLU A 202 -15.40 -9.04 14.69
CA GLU A 202 -16.45 -8.12 14.29
C GLU A 202 -16.58 -6.93 15.26
N ILE A 203 -16.38 -7.15 16.56
CA ILE A 203 -16.26 -6.05 17.54
C ILE A 203 -15.07 -5.15 17.21
N GLN A 204 -13.89 -5.72 16.90
CA GLN A 204 -12.72 -4.93 16.51
C GLN A 204 -13.00 -4.10 15.25
N LYS A 205 -13.60 -4.74 14.23
CA LYS A 205 -13.95 -4.10 12.97
C LYS A 205 -14.92 -2.94 13.17
N HIS A 206 -16.04 -3.19 13.84
CA HIS A 206 -17.08 -2.18 14.05
C HIS A 206 -16.58 -1.03 14.94
N SER A 207 -15.83 -1.33 16.01
CA SER A 207 -15.34 -0.28 16.92
C SER A 207 -14.31 0.62 16.23
N LEU A 208 -13.45 0.06 15.38
CA LEU A 208 -12.49 0.83 14.59
C LEU A 208 -13.19 1.65 13.50
N ALA A 209 -14.20 1.09 12.84
CA ALA A 209 -15.01 1.81 11.85
C ALA A 209 -15.67 3.04 12.48
N GLN A 210 -16.30 2.90 13.66
CA GLN A 210 -16.93 4.01 14.39
C GLN A 210 -15.94 5.13 14.72
N LEU A 211 -14.74 4.78 15.18
CA LEU A 211 -13.67 5.74 15.48
C LEU A 211 -13.25 6.53 14.23
N LEU A 212 -13.10 5.84 13.09
CA LEU A 212 -12.56 6.44 11.87
C LEU A 212 -13.64 7.16 11.02
N THR A 213 -14.90 6.79 11.14
CA THR A 213 -15.99 7.29 10.25
C THR A 213 -16.10 8.81 10.25
N ALA A 214 -15.99 9.46 11.42
CA ALA A 214 -16.07 10.92 11.54
C ALA A 214 -14.88 11.65 10.88
N HIS A 215 -13.77 10.95 10.66
CA HIS A 215 -12.50 11.52 10.18
C HIS A 215 -12.05 10.94 8.84
N GLN A 216 -12.82 10.04 8.24
CA GLN A 216 -12.42 9.28 7.05
C GLN A 216 -12.05 10.18 5.85
N GLN A 217 -12.73 11.32 5.69
CA GLN A 217 -12.45 12.26 4.61
C GLN A 217 -11.14 13.03 4.83
N ALA A 218 -10.83 13.37 6.09
CA ALA A 218 -9.58 14.05 6.44
C ALA A 218 -8.38 13.11 6.42
N LEU A 219 -8.61 11.80 6.63
CA LEU A 219 -7.57 10.78 6.74
C LEU A 219 -7.54 9.82 5.54
N THR A 220 -8.14 10.18 4.41
CA THR A 220 -8.31 9.28 3.26
C THR A 220 -6.98 8.69 2.80
N GLU A 221 -5.94 9.52 2.67
CA GLU A 221 -4.61 9.07 2.26
C GLU A 221 -3.94 8.18 3.31
N GLN A 222 -4.09 8.52 4.59
CA GLN A 222 -3.50 7.77 5.69
C GLN A 222 -4.14 6.39 5.84
N ILE A 223 -5.47 6.32 5.68
CA ILE A 223 -6.27 5.08 5.66
C ILE A 223 -5.84 4.20 4.48
N ALA A 224 -5.79 4.75 3.27
CA ALA A 224 -5.36 3.99 2.09
C ALA A 224 -3.92 3.46 2.24
N THR A 225 -3.02 4.30 2.76
CA THR A 225 -1.62 3.95 3.02
C THR A 225 -1.50 2.84 4.06
N ALA A 226 -2.23 2.95 5.18
CA ALA A 226 -2.23 1.93 6.22
C ALA A 226 -2.77 0.59 5.72
N TYR A 227 -3.87 0.62 4.94
CA TYR A 227 -4.44 -0.58 4.32
C TYR A 227 -3.42 -1.26 3.41
N LYS A 228 -2.76 -0.51 2.52
CA LYS A 228 -1.76 -1.05 1.58
C LYS A 228 -0.61 -1.78 2.30
N ILE A 229 -0.18 -1.28 3.45
CA ILE A 229 0.95 -1.86 4.20
C ILE A 229 0.54 -3.13 4.94
N CYS A 230 -0.70 -3.17 5.42
CA CYS A 230 -1.24 -4.31 6.13
C CYS A 230 -1.70 -5.44 5.19
N ARG A 231 -2.08 -5.10 3.95
CA ARG A 231 -2.47 -6.03 2.90
C ARG A 231 -1.27 -6.85 2.40
N PRO A 232 -1.37 -8.19 2.30
CA PRO A 232 -0.32 -9.01 1.69
C PRO A 232 -0.39 -8.96 0.16
N ASP A 233 0.76 -9.10 -0.50
CA ASP A 233 0.91 -8.96 -1.97
C ASP A 233 0.09 -9.99 -2.77
N ASN A 234 -0.19 -11.15 -2.17
CA ASN A 234 -0.95 -12.24 -2.79
C ASN A 234 -2.46 -12.19 -2.51
N TRP A 235 -2.98 -11.12 -1.89
CA TRP A 235 -4.42 -10.98 -1.66
C TRP A 235 -5.15 -10.71 -2.97
N SER A 236 -6.07 -11.61 -3.34
CA SER A 236 -6.70 -11.63 -4.67
C SER A 236 -7.83 -10.61 -4.88
N ALA A 237 -8.40 -10.06 -3.80
CA ALA A 237 -9.47 -9.06 -3.91
C ALA A 237 -8.97 -7.75 -4.54
N PRO A 238 -9.81 -7.01 -5.31
CA PRO A 238 -9.43 -5.69 -5.80
C PRO A 238 -9.14 -4.71 -4.65
N PHE A 239 -8.43 -3.61 -4.91
CA PHE A 239 -8.25 -2.56 -3.90
C PHE A 239 -9.60 -1.88 -3.61
N PRO A 240 -10.14 -1.98 -2.39
CA PRO A 240 -11.35 -1.26 -2.01
C PRO A 240 -11.07 0.24 -1.90
N VAL A 241 -12.12 1.05 -2.07
CA VAL A 241 -12.05 2.52 -1.98
C VAL A 241 -12.69 2.99 -0.68
N GLY A 242 -13.68 2.26 -0.16
CA GLY A 242 -14.37 2.60 1.09
C GLY A 242 -13.69 2.07 2.35
N LEU A 243 -13.80 2.82 3.45
CA LEU A 243 -13.32 2.41 4.77
C LEU A 243 -13.92 1.06 5.22
N GLU A 244 -15.24 0.89 5.09
CA GLU A 244 -15.93 -0.34 5.50
C GLU A 244 -15.44 -1.56 4.71
N GLU A 245 -15.23 -1.40 3.41
CA GLU A 245 -14.70 -2.45 2.53
C GLU A 245 -13.25 -2.81 2.90
N MET A 246 -12.41 -1.80 3.17
CA MET A 246 -11.04 -2.01 3.65
C MET A 246 -11.00 -2.79 4.98
N LEU A 247 -11.86 -2.42 5.93
CA LEU A 247 -11.92 -3.08 7.23
C LEU A 247 -12.51 -4.51 7.13
N ALA A 248 -13.49 -4.72 6.25
CA ALA A 248 -14.03 -6.05 5.96
C ALA A 248 -12.95 -6.95 5.35
N ASP A 249 -12.20 -6.47 4.37
CA ASP A 249 -11.05 -7.17 3.80
C ASP A 249 -10.03 -7.56 4.87
N LEU A 250 -9.59 -6.59 5.68
CA LEU A 250 -8.61 -6.82 6.74
C LEU A 250 -9.09 -7.84 7.78
N SER A 251 -10.40 -7.89 8.06
CA SER A 251 -10.95 -8.86 9.01
C SER A 251 -10.84 -10.31 8.53
N GLN A 252 -10.79 -10.53 7.22
CA GLN A 252 -10.66 -11.86 6.61
C GLN A 252 -9.21 -12.31 6.42
N MET A 253 -8.25 -11.39 6.52
CA MET A 253 -6.84 -11.68 6.31
C MET A 253 -6.19 -12.31 7.54
N HIS A 254 -5.41 -13.37 7.32
CA HIS A 254 -4.59 -13.95 8.39
C HIS A 254 -3.38 -13.07 8.73
N ALA A 255 -3.03 -13.02 10.01
CA ALA A 255 -1.81 -12.36 10.48
C ALA A 255 -0.60 -13.24 10.13
N GLU A 256 0.20 -12.83 9.15
CA GLU A 256 1.45 -13.53 8.81
C GLU A 256 2.47 -13.24 9.91
N SER A 257 2.87 -14.27 10.67
CA SER A 257 3.94 -14.24 11.69
C SER A 257 3.72 -13.36 12.93
N LEU A 258 2.62 -12.61 13.01
CA LEU A 258 2.31 -11.66 14.08
C LEU A 258 1.16 -12.17 14.97
N SER A 259 1.24 -11.91 16.29
CA SER A 259 0.14 -12.23 17.21
C SER A 259 -1.07 -11.30 17.04
N ALA A 260 -0.85 -10.06 16.60
CA ALA A 260 -1.91 -9.07 16.40
C ALA A 260 -2.68 -9.29 15.08
N SER A 261 -4.02 -9.12 15.12
CA SER A 261 -4.89 -9.17 13.94
C SER A 261 -4.53 -8.10 12.92
N ARG A 262 -4.96 -8.26 11.66
CA ARG A 262 -4.70 -7.28 10.59
C ARG A 262 -5.40 -5.94 10.85
N LEU A 263 -6.56 -5.94 11.50
CA LEU A 263 -7.22 -4.73 11.99
C LEU A 263 -6.37 -3.99 13.02
N VAL A 264 -5.77 -4.71 13.96
CA VAL A 264 -4.88 -4.13 14.99
C VAL A 264 -3.59 -3.59 14.38
N GLN A 265 -3.00 -4.33 13.43
CA GLN A 265 -1.84 -3.85 12.65
C GLN A 265 -2.18 -2.58 11.87
N PHE A 266 -3.35 -2.51 11.24
CA PHE A 266 -3.83 -1.34 10.51
C PHE A 266 -3.99 -0.12 11.43
N GLY A 267 -4.59 -0.29 12.61
CA GLY A 267 -4.68 0.77 13.61
C GLY A 267 -3.29 1.29 14.05
N ALA A 268 -2.34 0.38 14.31
CA ALA A 268 -0.96 0.77 14.64
C ALA A 268 -0.26 1.51 13.48
N CYS A 269 -0.50 1.06 12.25
CA CYS A 269 0.01 1.68 11.03
C CYS A 269 -0.52 3.12 10.86
N LEU A 270 -1.81 3.36 11.12
CA LEU A 270 -2.37 4.71 11.16
C LEU A 270 -1.73 5.59 12.24
N LEU A 271 -1.52 5.06 13.44
CA LEU A 271 -0.98 5.83 14.57
C LEU A 271 0.47 6.31 14.35
N ASN A 272 1.24 5.57 13.56
CA ASN A 272 2.62 5.92 13.19
C ASN A 272 2.73 7.05 12.15
N GLN A 273 1.62 7.45 11.51
CA GLN A 273 1.62 8.55 10.55
C GLN A 273 1.49 9.89 11.29
N ALA A 274 2.15 10.94 10.80
CA ALA A 274 2.23 12.22 11.51
C ALA A 274 0.88 12.96 11.52
N GLU A 275 0.10 12.79 10.47
CA GLU A 275 -1.16 13.49 10.18
C GLU A 275 -2.36 12.95 10.96
N THR A 276 -2.21 11.85 11.72
CA THR A 276 -3.28 11.25 12.52
C THR A 276 -3.43 11.86 13.91
N ALA A 277 -2.88 13.07 14.14
CA ALA A 277 -2.94 13.77 15.42
C ALA A 277 -4.38 13.94 15.94
N ILE A 278 -5.35 14.12 15.05
CA ILE A 278 -6.78 14.31 15.37
C ILE A 278 -7.42 13.10 16.07
N ILE A 279 -6.98 11.88 15.76
CA ILE A 279 -7.52 10.63 16.34
C ILE A 279 -6.52 9.91 17.24
N ARG A 280 -5.35 10.50 17.49
CA ARG A 280 -4.22 9.83 18.15
C ARG A 280 -4.59 9.28 19.52
N ALA A 281 -5.32 10.05 20.34
CA ALA A 281 -5.69 9.64 21.70
C ALA A 281 -6.68 8.47 21.69
N GLU A 282 -7.72 8.56 20.87
CA GLU A 282 -8.76 7.54 20.74
C GLU A 282 -8.19 6.24 20.16
N LEU A 283 -7.36 6.35 19.11
CA LEU A 283 -6.74 5.20 18.46
C LEU A 283 -5.69 4.53 19.37
N THR A 284 -4.97 5.29 20.19
CA THR A 284 -4.08 4.73 21.23
C THR A 284 -4.90 3.91 22.24
N GLY A 285 -5.98 4.49 22.77
CA GLY A 285 -6.85 3.77 23.71
C GLY A 285 -7.54 2.55 23.10
N TRP A 286 -7.82 2.58 21.78
CA TRP A 286 -8.32 1.42 21.05
C TRP A 286 -7.24 0.31 20.95
N LEU A 287 -6.00 0.67 20.61
CA LEU A 287 -4.89 -0.29 20.53
C LEU A 287 -4.56 -0.93 21.89
N GLU A 288 -4.63 -0.17 22.99
CA GLU A 288 -4.41 -0.70 24.35
C GLU A 288 -5.40 -1.80 24.75
N LYS A 289 -6.58 -1.85 24.12
CA LYS A 289 -7.60 -2.89 24.37
C LYS A 289 -7.36 -4.18 23.60
N TYR A 290 -6.82 -4.08 22.38
CA TYR A 290 -6.78 -5.19 21.43
C TYR A 290 -5.38 -5.69 21.07
N ALA A 291 -4.33 -4.93 21.36
CA ALA A 291 -2.95 -5.35 21.18
C ALA A 291 -2.40 -5.93 22.49
N GLU A 292 -1.67 -7.05 22.41
CA GLU A 292 -0.95 -7.61 23.57
C GLU A 292 0.11 -6.63 24.12
N ALA A 293 0.79 -5.92 23.22
CA ALA A 293 1.75 -4.88 23.55
C ALA A 293 1.81 -3.80 22.46
N VAL A 294 1.40 -2.58 22.80
CA VAL A 294 1.29 -1.47 21.85
C VAL A 294 2.66 -0.99 21.36
N ALA A 295 3.61 -0.73 22.25
CA ALA A 295 4.91 -0.16 21.87
C ALA A 295 5.73 -1.06 20.91
N PRO A 296 5.87 -2.38 21.13
CA PRO A 296 6.53 -3.26 20.18
C PRO A 296 5.82 -3.31 18.83
N LEU A 297 4.47 -3.35 18.84
CA LEU A 297 3.67 -3.35 17.62
C LEU A 297 3.91 -2.08 16.79
N LEU A 298 3.88 -0.90 17.42
CA LEU A 298 4.15 0.37 16.73
C LEU A 298 5.53 0.38 16.09
N LYS A 299 6.57 -0.03 16.82
CA LYS A 299 7.93 -0.10 16.29
C LYS A 299 8.04 -1.05 15.08
N GLN A 300 7.36 -2.19 15.15
CA GLN A 300 7.38 -3.16 14.04
C GLN A 300 6.62 -2.63 12.82
N MET A 301 5.50 -1.95 13.04
CA MET A 301 4.74 -1.33 11.94
C MET A 301 5.47 -0.15 11.33
N GLU A 302 6.22 0.61 12.12
CA GLU A 302 7.11 1.66 11.63
C GLU A 302 8.22 1.08 10.75
N GLN A 303 8.85 -0.03 11.16
CA GLN A 303 9.86 -0.71 10.33
C GLN A 303 9.26 -1.24 9.02
N ARG A 304 8.07 -1.85 9.08
CA ARG A 304 7.37 -2.33 7.87
C ARG A 304 6.99 -1.17 6.95
N GLN A 305 6.53 -0.06 7.51
CA GLN A 305 6.29 1.18 6.78
C GLN A 305 7.57 1.64 6.09
N GLN A 306 8.70 1.72 6.77
CA GLN A 306 9.98 2.13 6.18
C GLN A 306 10.50 1.16 5.10
N GLN A 307 10.09 -0.12 5.14
CA GLN A 307 10.46 -1.12 4.14
C GLN A 307 9.52 -1.10 2.91
N MET A 308 8.22 -0.89 3.11
CA MET A 308 7.20 -0.92 2.06
C MET A 308 6.90 0.45 1.45
N LEU A 309 7.03 1.51 2.25
CA LEU A 309 7.06 2.89 1.76
C LEU A 309 8.53 3.27 1.56
N PRO A 310 8.91 3.79 0.38
CA PRO A 310 10.18 4.47 0.23
C PRO A 310 10.30 5.59 1.27
N ALA A 311 11.52 5.84 1.76
CA ALA A 311 11.82 6.96 2.65
C ALA A 311 11.15 8.26 2.14
N THR A 312 10.61 9.07 3.04
CA THR A 312 9.87 10.30 2.74
C THR A 312 10.68 11.24 1.84
N THR A 313 10.37 11.16 0.54
CA THR A 313 10.78 11.96 -0.64
C THR A 313 12.20 11.77 -1.21
N PRO A 314 12.37 11.91 -2.56
CA PRO A 314 11.60 12.73 -3.52
C PRO A 314 10.54 11.92 -4.31
N SER A 315 9.37 12.42 -4.74
CA SER A 315 9.04 13.68 -5.44
C SER A 315 10.04 14.04 -6.53
N SER A 316 10.52 13.04 -7.28
CA SER A 316 11.23 13.27 -8.53
C SER A 316 10.26 12.97 -9.66
N PRO A 317 9.44 13.96 -10.07
CA PRO A 317 8.64 13.82 -11.27
C PRO A 317 9.57 13.53 -12.45
N CYS A 318 9.16 12.62 -13.31
CA CYS A 318 9.92 12.21 -14.47
C CYS A 318 9.06 12.33 -15.72
N LEU A 319 9.57 13.00 -16.74
CA LEU A 319 8.96 13.06 -18.07
C LEU A 319 9.72 12.07 -18.97
N LEU A 320 9.10 10.94 -19.29
CA LEU A 320 9.63 10.00 -20.28
C LEU A 320 9.26 10.50 -21.66
N VAL A 321 10.25 10.73 -22.52
CA VAL A 321 10.05 11.09 -23.93
C VAL A 321 10.66 10.01 -24.80
N ASN A 322 9.82 9.28 -25.52
CA ASN A 322 10.26 8.25 -26.43
C ASN A 322 10.19 8.76 -27.87
N VAL A 323 11.35 8.82 -28.53
CA VAL A 323 11.47 9.18 -29.94
C VAL A 323 11.77 7.90 -30.72
N GLN A 324 10.88 7.52 -31.63
CA GLN A 324 11.03 6.33 -32.47
C GLN A 324 11.35 6.73 -33.90
N ALA A 325 12.41 6.16 -34.45
CA ALA A 325 12.72 6.29 -35.87
C ALA A 325 11.76 5.47 -36.74
N ASP A 326 11.57 5.89 -37.99
CA ASP A 326 10.82 5.10 -38.97
C ASP A 326 11.40 3.68 -39.07
N LYS A 327 10.50 2.69 -39.10
CA LYS A 327 10.89 1.27 -39.06
C LYS A 327 11.71 0.85 -40.29
N THR A 328 11.51 1.53 -41.42
CA THR A 328 12.15 1.22 -42.70
C THR A 328 13.46 1.98 -42.87
N SER A 329 13.45 3.31 -42.72
CA SER A 329 14.61 4.17 -42.90
C SER A 329 15.59 4.11 -41.73
N LYS A 330 15.11 3.75 -40.53
CA LYS A 330 15.85 3.85 -39.25
C LYS A 330 16.32 5.28 -38.92
N ALA A 331 15.68 6.26 -39.53
CA ALA A 331 15.91 7.69 -39.34
C ALA A 331 14.56 8.43 -39.31
N GLU A 332 14.55 9.68 -39.74
CA GLU A 332 13.33 10.45 -39.96
C GLU A 332 12.38 9.79 -40.98
N PRO A 333 11.06 10.05 -40.90
CA PRO A 333 10.38 10.82 -39.86
C PRO A 333 10.32 10.08 -38.50
N TYR A 334 10.23 10.84 -37.42
CA TYR A 334 10.24 10.36 -36.03
C TYR A 334 8.84 10.41 -35.41
N GLN A 335 8.44 9.35 -34.69
CA GLN A 335 7.26 9.37 -33.83
C GLN A 335 7.67 9.73 -32.40
N ILE A 336 6.92 10.60 -31.73
CA ILE A 336 7.22 11.04 -30.35
C ILE A 336 6.03 10.75 -29.45
N ASN A 337 6.30 10.10 -28.33
CA ASN A 337 5.32 9.88 -27.27
C ASN A 337 5.91 10.29 -25.93
N ALA A 338 5.08 10.84 -25.05
CA ALA A 338 5.51 11.31 -23.75
C ALA A 338 4.59 10.84 -22.62
N TRP A 339 5.19 10.55 -21.46
CA TRP A 339 4.49 10.18 -20.24
C TRP A 339 5.07 10.92 -19.05
N LEU A 340 4.19 11.51 -18.25
CA LEU A 340 4.55 12.11 -16.97
C LEU A 340 4.37 11.09 -15.85
N ILE A 341 5.43 10.84 -15.10
CA ILE A 341 5.42 10.04 -13.88
C ILE A 341 5.63 11.01 -12.72
N ALA A 342 4.55 11.38 -12.03
CA ALA A 342 4.62 12.33 -10.91
C ALA A 342 5.41 11.76 -9.72
N ASN A 343 5.37 10.44 -9.51
CA ASN A 343 6.12 9.76 -8.48
C ASN A 343 6.61 8.41 -8.98
N ILE A 344 7.92 8.31 -9.17
CA ILE A 344 8.56 7.14 -9.75
C ILE A 344 8.41 5.85 -8.94
N ASN A 345 8.14 5.95 -7.64
CA ASN A 345 7.90 4.80 -6.78
C ASN A 345 6.48 4.21 -6.94
N ARG A 346 5.58 4.93 -7.61
CA ARG A 346 4.23 4.48 -7.96
C ARG A 346 4.13 4.01 -9.41
N TYR A 347 5.24 4.03 -10.14
CA TYR A 347 5.27 3.68 -11.55
C TYR A 347 5.51 2.19 -11.76
N ASP A 348 4.59 1.52 -12.48
CA ASP A 348 4.81 0.17 -13.01
C ASP A 348 4.84 0.22 -14.55
N PRO A 349 6.01 0.01 -15.19
CA PRO A 349 6.14 0.07 -16.65
C PRO A 349 5.37 -1.02 -17.40
N ARG A 350 5.02 -2.13 -16.74
CA ARG A 350 4.28 -3.23 -17.37
C ARG A 350 2.79 -2.91 -17.45
N THR A 351 2.24 -2.30 -16.41
CA THR A 351 0.81 -1.95 -16.35
C THR A 351 0.52 -0.52 -16.79
N GLY A 352 1.55 0.35 -16.79
CA GLY A 352 1.41 1.79 -16.98
C GLY A 352 0.86 2.53 -15.76
N GLU A 353 0.64 1.85 -14.63
CA GLU A 353 0.18 2.50 -13.40
C GLU A 353 1.17 3.59 -12.97
N GLY A 354 0.65 4.75 -12.56
CA GLY A 354 1.46 5.89 -12.12
C GLY A 354 2.07 6.75 -13.24
N ALA A 355 1.77 6.46 -14.51
CA ALA A 355 2.16 7.27 -15.65
C ALA A 355 0.94 7.92 -16.34
N ASP A 356 0.97 9.23 -16.50
CA ASP A 356 0.01 10.00 -17.26
C ASP A 356 0.50 10.19 -18.69
N VAL A 357 -0.28 9.76 -19.68
CA VAL A 357 0.03 10.02 -21.09
C VAL A 357 -0.12 11.50 -21.38
N LEU A 358 0.89 12.11 -21.99
CA LEU A 358 0.79 13.50 -22.47
C LEU A 358 0.38 13.51 -23.95
N PRO A 359 -0.78 14.10 -24.30
CA PRO A 359 -1.21 14.20 -25.69
C PRO A 359 -0.28 15.11 -26.50
N THR A 360 -0.09 14.78 -27.78
CA THR A 360 0.68 15.58 -28.74
C THR A 360 -0.14 16.77 -29.27
N GLU A 361 -0.45 17.71 -28.39
CA GLU A 361 -1.28 18.90 -28.64
C GLU A 361 -0.56 20.18 -28.18
N GLY A 362 -0.96 21.36 -28.64
CA GLY A 362 -0.40 22.65 -28.17
C GLY A 362 0.98 23.02 -28.74
N TRP A 363 1.63 22.12 -29.48
CA TRP A 363 2.91 22.40 -30.13
C TRP A 363 2.81 23.44 -31.26
N GLN A 364 1.60 23.66 -31.79
CA GLN A 364 1.33 24.61 -32.88
C GLN A 364 1.68 26.06 -32.50
N GLU A 365 1.75 26.37 -31.21
CA GLU A 365 2.10 27.69 -30.69
C GLU A 365 3.59 28.01 -30.84
N TYR A 366 4.43 27.00 -31.10
CA TYR A 366 5.90 27.13 -31.14
C TYR A 366 6.50 27.00 -32.54
N VAL A 367 5.67 26.95 -33.58
CA VAL A 367 6.12 26.78 -34.96
C VAL A 367 5.45 27.80 -35.87
N ASP A 368 6.19 28.27 -36.89
CA ASP A 368 5.70 29.32 -37.79
C ASP A 368 4.57 28.83 -38.72
N ASP A 369 4.66 27.60 -39.21
CA ASP A 369 3.67 26.99 -40.11
C ASP A 369 3.29 25.58 -39.64
N PRO A 370 2.30 25.46 -38.72
CA PRO A 370 1.85 24.16 -38.21
C PRO A 370 1.33 23.20 -39.28
N SER A 371 0.96 23.70 -40.48
CA SER A 371 0.37 22.87 -41.54
C SER A 371 1.39 21.93 -42.20
N GLN A 372 2.69 22.17 -41.99
CA GLN A 372 3.77 21.34 -42.54
C GLN A 372 4.16 20.17 -41.63
N ILE A 373 3.65 20.14 -40.39
CA ILE A 373 4.01 19.16 -39.38
C ILE A 373 2.79 18.26 -39.13
N ASP A 374 2.95 16.97 -39.38
CA ASP A 374 1.96 15.95 -39.03
C ASP A 374 2.58 14.97 -38.01
N PRO A 375 2.37 15.18 -36.70
CA PRO A 375 2.93 14.31 -35.67
C PRO A 375 2.47 12.84 -35.77
N GLN A 376 1.33 12.57 -36.41
CA GLN A 376 0.84 11.20 -36.60
C GLN A 376 1.61 10.48 -37.71
N ALA A 377 1.94 11.18 -38.80
CA ALA A 377 2.82 10.68 -39.85
C ALA A 377 4.31 10.66 -39.44
N GLY A 378 4.64 11.39 -38.37
CA GLY A 378 5.98 11.57 -37.84
C GLY A 378 6.61 12.89 -38.27
N ILE A 379 7.61 13.34 -37.51
CA ILE A 379 8.19 14.68 -37.61
C ILE A 379 9.69 14.63 -37.92
N LYS A 380 10.29 15.75 -38.33
CA LYS A 380 11.74 15.84 -38.52
C LYS A 380 12.44 16.19 -37.20
N TYR A 381 13.76 16.14 -37.21
CA TYR A 381 14.58 16.58 -36.06
C TYR A 381 14.30 18.03 -35.65
N GLU A 382 14.15 18.93 -36.62
CA GLU A 382 13.91 20.36 -36.42
C GLU A 382 12.59 20.66 -35.67
N ASP A 383 11.62 19.74 -35.71
CA ASP A 383 10.30 19.90 -35.09
C ASP A 383 10.25 19.35 -33.65
N ILE A 384 11.27 18.57 -33.23
CA ILE A 384 11.31 17.94 -31.89
C ILE A 384 11.22 18.99 -30.78
N PRO A 385 11.98 20.11 -30.79
CA PRO A 385 11.94 21.08 -29.70
C PRO A 385 10.55 21.67 -29.44
N ALA A 386 9.74 21.89 -30.48
CA ALA A 386 8.36 22.36 -30.34
C ALA A 386 7.45 21.34 -29.62
N MET A 387 7.66 20.04 -29.86
CA MET A 387 6.95 18.99 -29.11
C MET A 387 7.36 18.99 -27.64
N ILE A 388 8.66 19.15 -27.36
CA ILE A 388 9.18 19.17 -25.99
C ILE A 388 8.65 20.39 -25.24
N ALA A 389 8.64 21.58 -25.85
CA ALA A 389 8.05 22.79 -25.28
C ALA A 389 6.61 22.54 -24.82
N SER A 390 5.76 21.97 -25.69
CA SER A 390 4.38 21.62 -25.33
C SER A 390 4.31 20.64 -24.16
N TYR A 391 5.14 19.58 -24.14
CA TYR A 391 5.11 18.63 -23.03
C TYR A 391 5.54 19.27 -21.70
N LEU A 392 6.54 20.16 -21.70
CA LEU A 392 6.96 20.90 -20.51
C LEU A 392 5.85 21.82 -20.01
N ASP A 393 5.15 22.51 -20.89
CA ASP A 393 3.98 23.33 -20.56
C ASP A 393 2.87 22.49 -19.92
N GLN A 394 2.58 21.32 -20.49
CA GLN A 394 1.62 20.38 -19.94
C GLN A 394 2.03 19.87 -18.55
N VAL A 395 3.32 19.67 -18.29
CA VAL A 395 3.86 19.33 -16.97
C VAL A 395 3.69 20.50 -16.00
N GLY A 396 4.04 21.73 -16.42
CA GLY A 396 3.88 22.94 -15.62
C GLY A 396 2.42 23.22 -15.23
N ARG A 397 1.47 23.01 -16.16
CA ARG A 397 0.01 23.13 -15.90
C ARG A 397 -0.51 22.16 -14.83
N ARG A 398 0.22 21.07 -14.56
CA ARG A 398 -0.07 20.12 -13.48
C ARG A 398 0.56 20.51 -12.14
N GLY A 399 1.18 21.70 -12.05
CA GLY A 399 1.78 22.24 -10.83
C GLY A 399 3.16 21.66 -10.50
N ILE A 400 3.82 21.03 -11.47
CA ILE A 400 5.17 20.48 -11.28
C ILE A 400 6.20 21.55 -11.63
N ASP A 401 7.07 21.82 -10.68
CA ASP A 401 8.25 22.65 -10.88
C ASP A 401 9.27 21.93 -11.79
N LEU A 402 9.57 22.53 -12.94
CA LEU A 402 10.48 21.97 -13.94
C LEU A 402 11.92 21.85 -13.41
N GLN A 403 12.32 22.65 -12.41
CA GLN A 403 13.62 22.50 -11.75
C GLN A 403 13.73 21.16 -11.00
N ASN A 404 12.61 20.57 -10.61
CA ASN A 404 12.58 19.27 -9.93
C ASN A 404 12.28 18.10 -10.89
N LEU A 405 12.09 18.39 -12.17
CA LEU A 405 11.78 17.42 -13.21
C LEU A 405 13.05 16.75 -13.74
N THR A 406 12.98 15.43 -13.93
CA THR A 406 13.92 14.71 -14.79
C THR A 406 13.24 14.39 -16.12
N VAL A 407 13.83 14.83 -17.24
CA VAL A 407 13.41 14.47 -18.59
C VAL A 407 14.30 13.32 -19.08
N GLU A 408 13.70 12.17 -19.37
CA GLU A 408 14.41 10.99 -19.86
C GLU A 408 14.06 10.73 -21.32
N PHE A 409 15.03 10.95 -22.21
CA PHE A 409 14.87 10.70 -23.64
C PHE A 409 15.27 9.28 -24.00
N PHE A 410 14.38 8.56 -24.68
CA PHE A 410 14.71 7.33 -25.41
C PHE A 410 14.92 7.70 -26.87
N LEU A 411 16.18 7.77 -27.29
CA LEU A 411 16.58 8.23 -28.62
C LEU A 411 17.01 7.04 -29.49
N PRO A 412 16.63 7.02 -30.77
CA PRO A 412 17.17 6.07 -31.72
C PRO A 412 18.63 6.41 -32.02
N PHE A 413 19.37 5.45 -32.54
CA PHE A 413 20.77 5.61 -32.96
C PHE A 413 21.01 6.81 -33.89
N SER A 414 20.04 7.15 -34.74
CA SER A 414 20.14 8.31 -35.64
C SER A 414 20.14 9.66 -34.91
N LEU A 415 19.70 9.72 -33.65
CA LEU A 415 19.64 10.93 -32.83
C LEU A 415 20.56 10.91 -31.61
N ILE A 416 21.15 9.77 -31.20
CA ILE A 416 21.93 9.71 -29.96
C ILE A 416 23.12 10.67 -29.91
N ASN A 417 23.72 10.99 -31.06
CA ASN A 417 24.83 11.96 -31.15
C ASN A 417 24.36 13.42 -31.32
N ARG A 418 23.06 13.65 -31.54
CA ARG A 418 22.48 14.99 -31.55
C ARG A 418 22.38 15.53 -30.12
N ASP A 419 22.32 16.83 -29.99
CA ASP A 419 22.28 17.62 -28.76
C ASP A 419 20.86 17.81 -28.22
N VAL A 420 20.04 16.75 -28.25
CA VAL A 420 18.64 16.80 -27.80
C VAL A 420 18.51 17.29 -26.35
N GLU A 421 19.47 16.95 -25.50
CA GLU A 421 19.49 17.38 -24.09
C GLU A 421 19.71 18.89 -23.87
N GLN A 422 20.12 19.60 -24.90
CA GLN A 422 20.47 21.02 -24.90
C GLN A 422 19.79 21.76 -26.05
N CYS A 423 18.84 21.12 -26.74
CA CYS A 423 18.13 21.75 -27.84
C CYS A 423 17.41 23.01 -27.35
N CYS A 424 17.37 24.01 -28.23
CA CYS A 424 16.74 25.29 -27.96
C CYS A 424 15.22 25.10 -27.87
N ILE A 425 14.66 25.26 -26.68
CA ILE A 425 13.23 25.10 -26.40
C ILE A 425 12.53 26.46 -26.62
N PRO A 426 11.59 26.55 -27.57
CA PRO A 426 10.77 27.74 -27.73
C PRO A 426 10.01 28.08 -26.45
N ALA A 427 9.91 29.37 -26.12
CA ALA A 427 9.21 29.85 -24.93
C ALA A 427 8.03 30.76 -25.29
N GLU A 428 6.92 30.63 -24.54
CA GLU A 428 5.67 31.39 -24.77
C GLU A 428 5.87 32.92 -24.69
N PHE A 429 6.85 33.39 -23.92
CA PHE A 429 7.14 34.82 -23.70
C PHE A 429 8.47 35.32 -24.29
N GLY A 430 8.96 34.67 -25.36
CA GLY A 430 9.86 35.32 -26.33
C GLY A 430 11.37 35.21 -26.10
N PHE A 431 11.83 34.30 -25.24
CA PHE A 431 13.26 33.99 -25.08
C PHE A 431 13.43 32.47 -25.02
N PRO A 432 13.78 31.82 -26.13
CA PRO A 432 13.98 30.38 -26.14
C PRO A 432 15.24 30.03 -25.34
N LYS A 433 15.21 28.91 -24.63
CA LYS A 433 16.29 28.50 -23.70
C LYS A 433 16.75 27.07 -23.98
N PRO A 434 18.02 26.72 -23.73
CA PRO A 434 18.48 25.34 -23.78
C PRO A 434 17.80 24.50 -22.67
N LEU A 435 17.33 23.29 -23.02
CA LEU A 435 16.56 22.43 -22.10
C LEU A 435 17.28 22.06 -20.78
N GLY A 436 18.59 21.88 -20.85
CA GLY A 436 19.40 21.29 -19.79
C GLY A 436 20.63 22.09 -19.41
N ILE A 437 20.63 23.41 -19.61
CA ILE A 437 21.70 24.35 -19.22
C ILE A 437 21.04 25.51 -18.47
N ASP A 438 21.80 26.22 -17.64
CA ASP A 438 21.37 27.30 -16.74
C ASP A 438 20.93 26.83 -15.34
N GLU A 439 20.93 27.75 -14.36
CA GLU A 439 20.77 27.46 -12.92
C GLU A 439 19.44 26.75 -12.58
N ASP A 440 18.40 27.04 -13.36
CA ASP A 440 17.04 26.55 -13.19
C ASP A 440 16.70 25.36 -14.12
N CYS A 441 17.70 24.77 -14.79
CA CYS A 441 17.43 23.71 -15.76
C CYS A 441 16.87 22.43 -15.10
N CYS A 442 16.03 21.71 -15.84
CA CYS A 442 15.62 20.36 -15.50
C CYS A 442 16.78 19.37 -15.69
N HIS A 443 16.69 18.17 -15.10
CA HIS A 443 17.69 17.14 -15.35
C HIS A 443 17.37 16.37 -16.63
N VAL A 444 18.29 16.34 -17.59
CA VAL A 444 18.09 15.59 -18.84
C VAL A 444 19.00 14.38 -18.94
N VAL A 445 18.40 13.20 -19.16
CA VAL A 445 19.09 11.91 -19.25
C VAL A 445 18.81 11.26 -20.60
N LEU A 446 19.86 10.78 -21.26
CA LEU A 446 19.72 10.05 -22.53
C LEU A 446 19.70 8.54 -22.32
N ARG A 447 18.89 7.86 -23.14
CA ARG A 447 18.76 6.41 -23.23
C ARG A 447 18.66 6.01 -24.69
N SER A 448 19.08 4.81 -25.03
CA SER A 448 18.84 4.24 -26.36
C SER A 448 17.39 3.76 -26.47
N GLN A 449 16.74 4.01 -27.60
CA GLN A 449 15.44 3.44 -27.92
C GLN A 449 15.56 1.95 -28.27
N GLU A 450 16.66 1.53 -28.91
CA GLU A 450 16.90 0.15 -29.35
C GLU A 450 16.91 -0.85 -28.19
N ARG A 451 17.20 -0.39 -26.96
CA ARG A 451 17.08 -1.20 -25.76
C ARG A 451 15.67 -1.74 -25.52
N LEU A 452 14.65 -1.01 -25.97
CA LEU A 452 13.25 -1.36 -25.74
C LEU A 452 12.91 -2.67 -26.48
N GLU A 453 13.55 -2.89 -27.63
CA GLU A 453 13.44 -4.08 -28.45
C GLU A 453 14.35 -5.24 -27.97
N PHE A 454 15.30 -4.98 -27.06
CA PHE A 454 16.34 -5.94 -26.66
C PHE A 454 15.94 -6.86 -25.50
N ALA A 455 14.85 -7.61 -25.63
CA ALA A 455 14.28 -8.43 -24.56
C ALA A 455 15.27 -9.48 -23.96
N ARG A 456 16.10 -10.12 -24.79
CA ARG A 456 17.03 -11.18 -24.33
C ARG A 456 18.13 -10.67 -23.39
N GLY A 457 18.42 -9.37 -23.41
CA GLY A 457 19.46 -8.76 -22.58
C GLY A 457 18.96 -8.34 -21.20
N LEU A 458 17.64 -8.24 -21.00
CA LEU A 458 17.05 -7.57 -19.83
C LEU A 458 17.50 -8.18 -18.50
N ALA A 459 17.52 -9.52 -18.39
CA ALA A 459 17.97 -10.19 -17.17
C ALA A 459 19.45 -9.92 -16.85
N ALA A 460 20.31 -9.87 -17.88
CA ALA A 460 21.72 -9.54 -17.71
C ALA A 460 21.91 -8.08 -17.28
N TRP A 461 21.12 -7.16 -17.86
CA TRP A 461 21.10 -5.76 -17.45
C TRP A 461 20.67 -5.60 -15.99
N GLN A 462 19.55 -6.21 -15.59
CA GLN A 462 19.07 -6.17 -14.21
C GLN A 462 20.10 -6.74 -13.23
N SER A 463 20.76 -7.86 -13.60
CA SER A 463 21.82 -8.43 -12.77
C SER A 463 23.01 -7.48 -12.63
N LYS A 464 23.39 -6.77 -13.69
CA LYS A 464 24.50 -5.82 -13.66
C LYS A 464 24.11 -4.52 -12.94
N TRP A 465 22.85 -4.09 -13.06
CA TRP A 465 22.32 -2.96 -12.31
C TRP A 465 22.31 -3.21 -10.80
N LYS A 466 21.92 -4.42 -10.39
CA LYS A 466 22.01 -4.82 -8.98
C LYS A 466 23.46 -4.73 -8.45
N GLN A 467 24.44 -5.12 -9.26
CA GLN A 467 25.85 -4.95 -8.90
C GLN A 467 26.27 -3.48 -8.84
N LEU A 468 25.67 -2.59 -9.64
CA LEU A 468 25.90 -1.14 -9.56
C LEU A 468 25.44 -0.62 -8.20
N ASP A 469 24.25 -1.02 -7.75
CA ASP A 469 23.71 -0.64 -6.43
C ASP A 469 24.61 -1.14 -5.30
N ASP A 470 25.03 -2.41 -5.34
CA ASP A 470 25.93 -3.02 -4.37
C ASP A 470 27.32 -2.33 -4.33
N ASN A 471 27.78 -1.79 -5.47
CA ASN A 471 29.05 -1.07 -5.60
C ASN A 471 28.88 0.46 -5.54
N GLY A 472 27.72 0.98 -5.13
CA GLY A 472 27.37 2.40 -5.21
C GLY A 472 28.26 3.35 -4.40
N GLN A 473 29.18 2.84 -3.58
CA GLN A 473 30.18 3.61 -2.82
C GLN A 473 31.55 3.66 -3.50
N GLN A 474 31.80 2.86 -4.53
CA GLN A 474 33.05 2.92 -5.28
C GLN A 474 33.09 4.18 -6.16
N LYS A 475 34.29 4.74 -6.32
CA LYS A 475 34.51 5.91 -7.18
C LYS A 475 34.17 5.57 -8.63
N ALA A 476 33.36 6.42 -9.26
CA ALA A 476 32.91 6.21 -10.63
C ALA A 476 34.09 6.06 -11.61
N MET A 477 35.13 6.89 -11.47
CA MET A 477 36.34 6.84 -12.32
C MET A 477 37.01 5.45 -12.38
N ASN A 478 36.90 4.63 -11.32
CA ASN A 478 37.51 3.30 -11.29
C ASN A 478 36.65 2.23 -11.98
N LEU A 479 35.37 2.53 -12.19
CA LEU A 479 34.38 1.63 -12.80
C LEU A 479 34.12 1.96 -14.27
N PHE A 480 34.58 3.13 -14.72
CA PHE A 480 34.57 3.52 -16.13
C PHE A 480 35.85 3.05 -16.82
N ILE A 481 35.71 2.59 -18.05
CA ILE A 481 36.83 2.29 -18.94
C ILE A 481 36.85 3.30 -20.10
N ARG A 482 38.01 3.47 -20.72
CA ARG A 482 38.17 4.32 -21.90
C ARG A 482 38.03 3.52 -23.20
N ASP A 483 37.58 4.17 -24.26
CA ASP A 483 37.65 3.68 -25.64
C ASP A 483 39.08 3.69 -26.19
N GLU A 484 40.02 3.00 -25.54
CA GLU A 484 41.32 2.74 -26.16
C GLU A 484 41.11 2.01 -27.49
N THR A 485 42.10 2.03 -28.40
CA THR A 485 42.06 1.45 -29.76
C THR A 485 41.96 -0.09 -29.78
N ALA A 486 41.10 -0.64 -28.95
CA ALA A 486 40.77 -2.03 -28.78
C ALA A 486 39.79 -2.45 -29.89
N SER A 487 39.99 -3.66 -30.42
CA SER A 487 38.99 -4.27 -31.29
C SER A 487 37.62 -4.35 -30.59
N PRO A 488 36.48 -4.35 -31.32
CA PRO A 488 35.15 -4.45 -30.71
C PRO A 488 35.00 -5.62 -29.72
N LYS A 489 35.69 -6.74 -29.98
CA LYS A 489 35.70 -7.92 -29.08
C LYS A 489 36.42 -7.66 -27.76
N GLN A 490 37.54 -6.92 -27.79
CA GLN A 490 38.28 -6.56 -26.57
C GLN A 490 37.48 -5.56 -25.73
N LEU A 491 36.89 -4.55 -26.39
CA LEU A 491 36.02 -3.59 -25.71
C LEU A 491 34.79 -4.29 -25.10
N GLN A 492 34.13 -5.18 -25.86
CA GLN A 492 33.02 -5.98 -25.34
C GLN A 492 33.41 -6.77 -24.09
N LYS A 493 34.59 -7.41 -24.09
CA LYS A 493 35.08 -8.17 -22.93
C LYS A 493 35.33 -7.26 -21.73
N ALA A 494 35.94 -6.09 -21.92
CA ALA A 494 36.17 -5.14 -20.83
C ALA A 494 34.85 -4.59 -20.27
N LEU A 495 33.87 -4.34 -21.14
CA LEU A 495 32.53 -3.89 -20.76
C LEU A 495 31.72 -4.95 -19.99
N GLN A 496 32.12 -6.23 -19.95
CA GLN A 496 31.42 -7.22 -19.12
C GLN A 496 31.50 -6.88 -17.62
N THR A 497 32.61 -6.26 -17.18
CA THR A 497 32.84 -5.89 -15.77
C THR A 497 32.80 -4.40 -15.52
N ALA A 498 33.01 -3.56 -16.54
CA ALA A 498 32.92 -2.11 -16.40
C ALA A 498 31.47 -1.63 -16.30
N PHE A 499 31.25 -0.54 -15.58
CA PHE A 499 29.93 0.08 -15.42
C PHE A 499 29.74 1.33 -16.27
N GLY A 500 30.82 1.88 -16.82
CA GLY A 500 30.73 3.02 -17.72
C GLY A 500 31.79 2.99 -18.81
N LEU A 501 31.52 3.72 -19.89
CA LEU A 501 32.45 3.93 -21.00
C LEU A 501 32.68 5.43 -21.21
N LYS A 502 33.94 5.85 -21.14
CA LYS A 502 34.40 7.18 -21.57
C LYS A 502 34.84 7.10 -23.03
N LEU A 503 34.22 7.90 -23.89
CA LEU A 503 34.62 7.99 -25.30
C LEU A 503 35.29 9.33 -25.56
N THR A 504 36.42 9.25 -26.27
CA THR A 504 37.23 10.41 -26.69
C THR A 504 36.72 11.08 -27.97
N ARG A 505 35.74 10.44 -28.63
CA ARG A 505 35.12 10.89 -29.88
C ARG A 505 33.66 10.50 -29.88
N LEU A 506 32.89 11.04 -30.84
CA LEU A 506 31.51 10.62 -31.05
C LEU A 506 31.42 9.08 -31.22
N PRO A 507 30.56 8.40 -30.45
CA PRO A 507 30.41 6.97 -30.55
C PRO A 507 29.77 6.59 -31.89
N LYS A 508 30.10 5.40 -32.40
CA LYS A 508 29.35 4.80 -33.50
C LYS A 508 28.04 4.27 -32.95
N ALA A 509 26.99 5.06 -33.14
CA ALA A 509 25.63 4.72 -32.79
C ALA A 509 25.05 3.68 -33.77
N THR A 510 25.46 2.42 -33.63
CA THR A 510 24.94 1.31 -34.43
C THR A 510 24.96 0.03 -33.60
N ASN A 511 24.28 -1.02 -34.07
CA ASN A 511 24.28 -2.34 -33.44
C ASN A 511 25.68 -2.98 -33.32
N GLN A 512 26.65 -2.54 -34.12
CA GLN A 512 28.03 -3.05 -34.14
C GLN A 512 29.05 -2.02 -33.62
N GLY A 513 28.57 -0.86 -33.19
CA GLY A 513 29.40 0.22 -32.66
C GLY A 513 29.42 0.25 -31.14
N GLU A 514 30.01 1.31 -30.58
CA GLU A 514 30.23 1.44 -29.14
C GLU A 514 28.90 1.46 -28.37
N ILE A 515 27.86 2.15 -28.86
CA ILE A 515 26.53 2.14 -28.21
C ILE A 515 25.91 0.73 -28.24
N GLY A 516 25.94 0.04 -29.39
CA GLY A 516 25.45 -1.33 -29.50
C GLY A 516 26.16 -2.31 -28.55
N LEU A 517 27.46 -2.09 -28.30
CA LEU A 517 28.20 -2.87 -27.31
C LEU A 517 27.72 -2.62 -25.88
N LEU A 518 27.44 -1.37 -25.50
CA LEU A 518 26.86 -1.05 -24.19
C LEU A 518 25.56 -1.82 -23.98
N LEU A 519 24.69 -1.82 -25.00
CA LEU A 519 23.43 -2.55 -24.95
C LEU A 519 23.64 -4.07 -24.84
N ALA A 520 24.59 -4.61 -25.62
CA ALA A 520 24.89 -6.03 -25.60
C ALA A 520 25.47 -6.52 -24.25
N THR A 521 26.19 -5.67 -23.52
CA THR A 521 26.81 -5.99 -22.23
C THR A 521 26.03 -5.48 -21.02
N GLY A 522 24.91 -4.78 -21.25
CA GLY A 522 24.14 -4.12 -20.18
C GLY A 522 24.96 -3.10 -19.39
N THR A 523 25.89 -2.42 -20.06
CA THR A 523 26.72 -1.40 -19.41
C THR A 523 25.89 -0.15 -19.13
N PRO A 524 25.83 0.30 -17.86
CA PRO A 524 25.00 1.41 -17.43
C PRO A 524 25.21 2.75 -18.09
N ALA A 525 26.46 3.14 -18.28
CA ALA A 525 26.77 4.52 -18.52
C ALA A 525 27.67 4.67 -19.74
N ALA A 526 27.48 5.77 -20.46
CA ALA A 526 28.49 6.28 -21.35
C ALA A 526 28.54 7.79 -21.32
N ILE A 527 29.75 8.31 -21.46
CA ILE A 527 30.04 9.73 -21.54
C ILE A 527 30.90 9.96 -22.77
N TRP A 528 30.54 10.97 -23.56
CA TRP A 528 31.35 11.44 -24.68
C TRP A 528 31.19 12.95 -24.84
N ILE A 529 32.10 13.54 -25.60
CA ILE A 529 32.18 14.98 -25.82
C ILE A 529 31.89 15.26 -27.29
N ARG A 530 31.02 16.24 -27.56
CA ARG A 530 30.69 16.65 -28.94
C ARG A 530 31.69 17.63 -29.54
N SER A 531 32.38 18.40 -28.70
CA SER A 531 33.39 19.35 -29.16
C SER A 531 34.50 18.67 -29.95
N SER A 532 34.91 19.30 -31.05
CA SER A 532 36.09 18.92 -31.81
C SER A 532 37.38 19.61 -31.33
N ALA A 533 37.27 20.50 -30.34
CA ALA A 533 38.41 21.25 -29.81
C ALA A 533 39.40 20.36 -29.05
N GLU A 534 40.69 20.56 -29.30
CA GLU A 534 41.76 19.93 -28.53
C GLU A 534 41.84 20.56 -27.13
N HIS A 535 41.14 19.96 -26.17
CA HIS A 535 41.12 20.37 -24.77
C HIS A 535 41.24 19.17 -23.83
N SER A 536 41.58 19.41 -22.56
CA SER A 536 41.73 18.36 -21.54
C SER A 536 40.39 17.83 -21.03
N TRP A 537 39.46 17.53 -21.93
CA TRP A 537 38.10 17.09 -21.63
C TRP A 537 38.05 15.88 -20.70
N GLU A 538 38.98 14.94 -20.87
CA GLU A 538 39.05 13.74 -20.03
C GLU A 538 39.31 14.08 -18.56
N GLU A 539 40.22 15.04 -18.30
CA GLU A 539 40.51 15.50 -16.94
C GLU A 539 39.30 16.22 -16.34
N LEU A 540 38.57 17.02 -17.14
CA LEU A 540 37.35 17.68 -16.70
C LEU A 540 36.24 16.66 -16.39
N VAL A 541 36.05 15.63 -17.21
CA VAL A 541 35.09 14.54 -16.95
C VAL A 541 35.44 13.83 -15.65
N ASP A 542 36.71 13.49 -15.44
CA ASP A 542 37.14 12.76 -14.25
C ASP A 542 36.99 13.59 -12.97
N THR A 543 37.24 14.90 -13.04
CA THR A 543 37.18 15.81 -11.88
C THR A 543 35.78 16.32 -11.57
N GLN A 544 34.97 16.61 -12.58
CA GLN A 544 33.65 17.24 -12.42
C GLN A 544 32.48 16.23 -12.44
N VAL A 545 32.60 15.11 -13.16
CA VAL A 545 31.49 14.16 -13.40
C VAL A 545 31.74 12.77 -12.79
N LEU A 546 32.99 12.32 -12.66
CA LEU A 546 33.32 10.98 -12.16
C LEU A 546 34.10 10.97 -10.85
N SER A 547 34.20 12.13 -10.18
CA SER A 547 34.94 12.30 -8.93
C SER A 547 34.23 11.67 -7.73
N GLY A 548 32.90 11.53 -7.82
CA GLY A 548 32.05 10.92 -6.80
C GLY A 548 31.85 9.42 -6.97
N SER A 549 30.83 8.90 -6.30
CA SER A 549 30.44 7.50 -6.46
C SER A 549 29.60 7.29 -7.72
N LEU A 550 29.55 6.05 -8.23
CA LEU A 550 28.86 5.75 -9.48
C LEU A 550 27.37 6.15 -9.47
N GLY A 551 26.66 5.95 -8.36
CA GLY A 551 25.26 6.35 -8.23
C GLY A 551 25.03 7.87 -8.20
N GLN A 552 26.08 8.66 -7.96
CA GLN A 552 26.00 10.12 -7.94
C GLN A 552 26.23 10.76 -9.31
N VAL A 553 26.70 10.02 -10.31
CA VAL A 553 27.07 10.55 -11.64
C VAL A 553 25.93 11.34 -12.29
N PRO A 554 24.66 10.88 -12.34
CA PRO A 554 23.56 11.69 -12.88
C PRO A 554 23.42 13.06 -12.19
N ASN A 555 23.50 13.09 -10.86
CA ASN A 555 23.42 14.33 -10.09
C ASN A 555 24.65 15.24 -10.31
N GLN A 556 25.82 14.66 -10.56
CA GLN A 556 27.02 15.43 -10.94
C GLN A 556 26.88 16.06 -12.33
N VAL A 557 26.26 15.35 -13.28
CA VAL A 557 25.92 15.91 -14.61
C VAL A 557 24.90 17.06 -14.48
N LEU A 558 23.87 16.92 -13.63
CA LEU A 558 22.94 18.00 -13.34
C LEU A 558 23.65 19.22 -12.73
N ALA A 559 24.47 18.99 -11.71
CA ALA A 559 25.21 20.05 -11.05
C ALA A 559 26.17 20.76 -12.00
N LEU A 560 26.85 20.03 -12.89
CA LEU A 560 27.68 20.62 -13.94
C LEU A 560 26.85 21.57 -14.82
N ARG A 561 25.71 21.08 -15.32
CA ARG A 561 24.83 21.82 -16.23
C ARG A 561 24.24 23.08 -15.61
N ARG A 562 23.83 23.03 -14.35
CA ARG A 562 23.34 24.21 -13.60
C ARG A 562 24.41 25.25 -13.31
N ASN A 563 25.68 24.85 -13.33
CA ASN A 563 26.81 25.77 -13.18
C ASN A 563 27.39 26.21 -14.54
N THR A 564 26.80 25.78 -15.65
CA THR A 564 27.20 26.15 -17.02
C THR A 564 26.32 27.29 -17.48
N LEU A 565 26.94 28.36 -17.99
CA LEU A 565 26.22 29.58 -18.39
C LEU A 565 25.47 29.39 -19.70
N GLU A 566 24.28 29.99 -19.83
CA GLU A 566 23.60 30.10 -21.12
C GLU A 566 24.40 30.99 -22.09
N LEU A 567 24.49 30.56 -23.36
CA LEU A 567 25.16 31.29 -24.44
C LEU A 567 24.14 31.64 -25.54
N ASP A 568 24.23 32.86 -26.06
CA ASP A 568 23.28 33.40 -27.05
C ASP A 568 23.61 33.00 -28.50
N GLU A 569 24.89 32.76 -28.83
CA GLU A 569 25.37 32.52 -30.19
C GLU A 569 25.96 31.09 -30.36
N GLU A 570 25.64 30.42 -31.49
CA GLU A 570 26.19 29.09 -31.81
C GLU A 570 27.72 29.10 -31.91
N ASP A 571 28.31 30.19 -32.42
CA ASP A 571 29.77 30.35 -32.52
C ASP A 571 30.44 30.38 -31.13
N ASP A 572 29.79 30.98 -30.13
CA ASP A 572 30.28 30.99 -28.75
C ASP A 572 30.22 29.60 -28.12
N LEU A 573 29.17 28.83 -28.43
CA LEU A 573 29.03 27.45 -27.99
C LEU A 573 30.16 26.57 -28.55
N GLU A 574 30.48 26.67 -29.84
CA GLU A 574 31.57 25.90 -30.45
C GLU A 574 32.94 26.21 -29.83
N MET A 575 33.18 27.47 -29.43
CA MET A 575 34.43 27.91 -28.81
C MET A 575 34.50 27.68 -27.29
N SER A 576 33.37 27.42 -26.63
CA SER A 576 33.32 27.25 -25.18
C SER A 576 34.24 26.12 -24.69
N LEU A 577 34.95 26.37 -23.60
CA LEU A 577 35.75 25.37 -22.88
C LEU A 577 35.02 24.82 -21.63
N GLU A 578 33.77 25.21 -21.39
CA GLU A 578 32.96 24.65 -20.32
C GLU A 578 32.44 23.26 -20.69
N LEU A 579 32.64 22.28 -19.79
CA LEU A 579 32.29 20.89 -20.05
C LEU A 579 30.78 20.70 -20.27
N GLY A 580 29.92 21.47 -19.58
CA GLY A 580 28.46 21.33 -19.67
C GLY A 580 27.91 21.51 -21.08
N HIS A 581 28.47 22.44 -21.85
CA HIS A 581 28.10 22.70 -23.24
C HIS A 581 28.33 21.52 -24.19
N HIS A 582 29.30 20.66 -23.87
CA HIS A 582 29.79 19.63 -24.81
C HIS A 582 29.52 18.20 -24.35
N LEU A 583 29.11 18.01 -23.10
CA LEU A 583 28.96 16.71 -22.46
C LEU A 583 27.65 16.02 -22.86
N SER A 584 27.79 14.83 -23.44
CA SER A 584 26.70 13.87 -23.58
C SER A 584 26.78 12.82 -22.48
N PHE A 585 25.62 12.47 -21.92
CA PHE A 585 25.51 11.48 -20.84
C PHE A 585 24.36 10.52 -21.11
N LEU A 586 24.70 9.23 -21.25
CA LEU A 586 23.77 8.12 -21.40
C LEU A 586 23.73 7.29 -20.12
N TRP A 587 22.52 6.99 -19.63
CA TRP A 587 22.29 6.25 -18.39
C TRP A 587 21.16 5.22 -18.52
N GLU A 588 21.53 3.94 -18.45
CA GLU A 588 20.73 2.81 -18.96
C GLU A 588 20.03 1.97 -17.89
N ASP A 589 19.24 2.60 -17.02
CA ASP A 589 18.46 1.89 -15.99
C ASP A 589 17.42 0.89 -16.58
N PRO A 590 17.52 -0.44 -16.34
CA PRO A 590 16.59 -1.46 -16.84
C PRO A 590 15.17 -1.36 -16.29
N HIS A 591 14.97 -0.66 -15.17
CA HIS A 591 13.66 -0.49 -14.52
C HIS A 591 12.92 0.75 -14.99
N ARG A 592 13.58 1.63 -15.76
CA ARG A 592 12.99 2.84 -16.37
C ARG A 592 12.71 2.58 -17.84
N ARG A 593 11.44 2.40 -18.20
CA ARG A 593 10.97 2.16 -19.58
C ARG A 593 9.64 2.88 -19.78
N PRO A 594 9.25 3.27 -21.01
CA PRO A 594 7.88 3.69 -21.29
C PRO A 594 6.87 2.56 -21.01
N PRO A 595 5.58 2.88 -20.74
CA PRO A 595 4.56 1.87 -20.50
C PRO A 595 4.41 0.88 -21.66
N GLU A 596 4.32 -0.43 -21.35
CA GLU A 596 4.17 -1.50 -22.37
C GLU A 596 2.73 -1.65 -22.90
N ILE A 597 1.82 -0.73 -22.54
CA ILE A 597 0.44 -0.74 -23.04
C ILE A 597 0.46 -0.47 -24.55
N THR A 598 0.08 -1.47 -25.33
CA THR A 598 -0.34 -1.25 -26.72
C THR A 598 -1.67 -0.50 -26.65
N TYR A 599 -1.64 0.79 -26.99
CA TYR A 599 -2.86 1.54 -27.28
C TYR A 599 -3.49 0.87 -28.50
N SER A 600 -4.43 -0.05 -28.24
CA SER A 600 -5.38 -0.44 -29.26
C SER A 600 -6.16 0.82 -29.59
N ASP A 601 -6.15 1.20 -30.86
CA ASP A 601 -6.94 2.30 -31.41
C ASP A 601 -8.39 2.20 -30.92
N LYS A 602 -8.70 2.88 -29.82
CA LYS A 602 -10.06 3.20 -29.44
C LYS A 602 -10.45 4.44 -30.22
N ASN A 603 -10.61 4.28 -31.53
CA ASN A 603 -11.45 5.09 -32.42
C ASN A 603 -11.36 4.50 -33.83
N LEU A 604 -12.15 3.45 -34.06
CA LEU A 604 -12.71 3.10 -35.36
C LEU A 604 -14.23 2.97 -35.24
#